data_AF-A0A2T5JS68-F1
#
_entry.id   AF-A0A2T5JS68-F1
#
_cell.length_a   1.000
_cell.length_b   1.000
_cell.length_c   1.000
_cell.angle_alpha   90.00
_cell.angle_beta   90.00
_cell.angle_gamma   90.00
#
_symmetry.space_group_name_H-M   'P 1'
#
loop_
_entity.id
_entity.type
_entity.pdbx_description
1 polymer ?
#
loop_
_entity_poly.entity_id
_entity_poly.type
_entity_poly.pdbx_seq_one_letter_code
_entity_poly.pdbx_strand_id
1 'polypeptide(L)'
;MCRITIVVIAACLVFLSACTSTEQGTYHKTEVEEVVRKKDLPAEVLMVLPKGYEEREFTYKRKLKDGMTSYDVYYEKGGNQFSINYDAEGKVLAEEKRIKLSAIPHNIRVKIEKILSVHYPNYKVLMVEELYKKNEMLLKIFFSHPEARTGLVEAIFESETGMLREFINIRMKSITTFN
;
A
#
# COMPACT_ATOMS: atom_id res chain seq x y z
N MET A 1 -12.05 79.57 4.32
CA MET A 1 -11.09 78.47 4.07
C MET A 1 -11.38 77.37 5.08
N CYS A 2 -12.16 76.35 4.69
CA CYS A 2 -12.66 75.31 5.59
C CYS A 2 -11.71 74.11 5.53
N ARG A 3 -11.09 73.74 6.66
CA ARG A 3 -10.20 72.59 6.76
C ARG A 3 -11.04 71.33 7.00
N ILE A 4 -10.87 70.38 6.08
CA ILE A 4 -11.45 69.05 6.06
C ILE A 4 -10.73 68.19 7.13
N THR A 5 -11.49 67.60 8.05
CA THR A 5 -11.02 66.50 8.89
C THR A 5 -11.81 65.26 8.51
N ILE A 6 -11.18 64.38 7.73
CA ILE A 6 -11.72 63.06 7.37
C ILE A 6 -11.49 62.14 8.57
N VAL A 7 -12.57 61.74 9.24
CA VAL A 7 -12.54 60.64 10.22
C VAL A 7 -12.79 59.35 9.45
N VAL A 8 -11.73 58.57 9.25
CA VAL A 8 -11.80 57.24 8.64
C VAL A 8 -12.33 56.27 9.69
N ILE A 9 -13.62 55.92 9.62
CA ILE A 9 -14.19 54.82 10.39
C ILE A 9 -13.88 53.53 9.63
N ALA A 10 -12.89 52.80 10.11
CA ALA A 10 -12.56 51.45 9.67
C ALA A 10 -13.68 50.49 10.13
N ALA A 11 -14.64 50.23 9.26
CA ALA A 11 -15.60 49.17 9.45
C ALA A 11 -14.90 47.82 9.17
N CYS A 12 -14.64 47.08 10.25
CA CYS A 12 -14.09 45.73 10.24
C CYS A 12 -14.95 44.80 9.39
N LEU A 13 -14.49 44.49 8.18
CA LEU A 13 -14.89 43.31 7.42
C LEU A 13 -14.31 42.09 8.13
N VAL A 14 -15.06 41.55 9.09
CA VAL A 14 -14.82 40.19 9.60
C VAL A 14 -15.27 39.25 8.49
N PHE A 15 -14.36 38.96 7.55
CA PHE A 15 -14.49 37.80 6.69
C PHE A 15 -14.44 36.59 7.62
N LEU A 16 -15.62 36.02 7.90
CA LEU A 16 -15.75 34.66 8.37
C LEU A 16 -15.07 33.80 7.31
N SER A 17 -13.79 33.49 7.54
CA SER A 17 -13.08 32.44 6.84
C SER A 17 -13.87 31.17 7.14
N ALA A 18 -14.76 30.80 6.21
CA ALA A 18 -15.24 29.44 6.12
C ALA A 18 -13.99 28.59 6.04
N CYS A 19 -13.61 27.99 7.18
CA CYS A 19 -12.75 26.84 7.17
C CYS A 19 -13.55 25.78 6.43
N THR A 20 -13.42 25.76 5.10
CA THR A 20 -13.55 24.52 4.36
C THR A 20 -12.41 23.67 4.87
N SER A 21 -12.64 22.97 5.99
CA SER A 21 -11.96 21.72 6.24
C SER A 21 -12.41 20.80 5.12
N THR A 22 -11.74 20.88 3.98
CA THR A 22 -11.57 19.71 3.13
C THR A 22 -10.97 18.68 4.07
N GLU A 23 -11.81 17.81 4.63
CA GLU A 23 -11.33 16.50 5.05
C GLU A 23 -10.54 16.01 3.85
N GLN A 24 -9.22 15.95 4.03
CA GLN A 24 -8.30 15.39 3.07
C GLN A 24 -8.59 13.89 3.11
N GLY A 25 -9.73 13.48 2.54
CA GLY A 25 -10.02 12.09 2.29
C GLY A 25 -8.81 11.56 1.54
N THR A 26 -8.11 10.61 2.15
CA THR A 26 -6.82 10.11 1.68
C THR A 26 -7.05 9.42 0.33
N TYR A 27 -7.01 10.19 -0.76
CA TYR A 27 -7.26 9.69 -2.12
C TYR A 27 -6.02 8.93 -2.57
N HIS A 28 -5.95 7.69 -2.14
CA HIS A 28 -4.95 6.73 -2.58
C HIS A 28 -5.56 5.83 -3.63
N LYS A 29 -4.74 5.46 -4.62
CA LYS A 29 -5.09 4.46 -5.62
C LYS A 29 -5.55 3.18 -4.93
N THR A 30 -6.39 2.42 -5.62
CA THR A 30 -6.87 1.14 -5.11
C THR A 30 -6.25 0.02 -5.92
N GLU A 31 -5.56 -0.89 -5.24
CA GLU A 31 -5.23 -2.20 -5.78
C GLU A 31 -6.33 -3.17 -5.38
N VAL A 32 -6.81 -3.96 -6.34
CA VAL A 32 -7.79 -5.02 -6.10
C VAL A 32 -7.05 -6.35 -6.11
N GLU A 33 -7.11 -7.08 -5.00
CA GLU A 33 -6.55 -8.43 -4.90
C GLU A 33 -7.65 -9.47 -4.87
N GLU A 34 -7.45 -10.58 -5.56
CA GLU A 34 -8.38 -11.70 -5.65
C GLU A 34 -7.60 -13.01 -5.49
N VAL A 35 -7.97 -13.83 -4.50
CA VAL A 35 -7.45 -15.20 -4.43
C VAL A 35 -8.02 -16.00 -5.59
N VAL A 36 -7.15 -16.61 -6.39
CA VAL A 36 -7.52 -17.38 -7.58
C VAL A 36 -7.02 -18.82 -7.47
N ARG A 37 -7.59 -19.72 -8.27
CA ARG A 37 -7.08 -21.10 -8.35
C ARG A 37 -5.93 -21.14 -9.36
N LYS A 38 -5.06 -22.14 -9.23
CA LYS A 38 -3.98 -22.39 -10.19
C LYS A 38 -4.45 -22.38 -11.65
N LYS A 39 -5.58 -23.04 -11.93
CA LYS A 39 -6.16 -23.12 -13.28
C LYS A 39 -6.64 -21.77 -13.85
N ASP A 40 -6.79 -20.76 -13.00
CA ASP A 40 -7.21 -19.42 -13.40
C ASP A 40 -5.99 -18.50 -13.69
N LEU A 41 -4.76 -19.01 -13.57
CA LEU A 41 -3.53 -18.33 -13.98
C LEU A 41 -3.31 -18.41 -15.50
N PRO A 42 -2.64 -17.42 -16.12
CA PRO A 42 -2.15 -17.52 -17.49
C PRO A 42 -1.23 -18.73 -17.69
N ALA A 43 -1.26 -19.32 -18.88
CA ALA A 43 -0.43 -20.48 -19.22
C ALA A 43 1.07 -20.17 -19.06
N GLU A 44 1.45 -18.95 -19.41
CA GLU A 44 2.81 -18.44 -19.33
C GLU A 44 3.29 -18.38 -17.87
N VAL A 45 2.44 -17.89 -16.96
CA VAL A 45 2.72 -17.88 -15.51
C VAL A 45 2.85 -19.31 -14.97
N LEU A 46 1.99 -20.24 -15.42
CA LEU A 46 2.06 -21.64 -15.02
C LEU A 46 3.39 -22.32 -15.39
N MET A 47 3.97 -21.96 -16.54
CA MET A 47 5.23 -22.52 -17.03
C MET A 47 6.46 -22.09 -16.24
N VAL A 48 6.37 -20.94 -15.55
CA VAL A 48 7.50 -20.31 -14.83
C VAL A 48 7.36 -20.39 -13.30
N LEU A 49 6.34 -21.11 -12.80
CA LEU A 49 6.16 -21.28 -11.35
C LEU A 49 7.44 -21.86 -10.71
N PRO A 50 7.72 -21.48 -9.45
CA PRO A 50 8.86 -22.04 -8.71
C PRO A 50 8.82 -23.56 -8.69
N LYS A 51 9.94 -24.19 -9.08
CA LYS A 51 10.11 -25.64 -9.06
C LYS A 51 10.78 -26.06 -7.76
N GLY A 52 10.54 -27.31 -7.34
CA GLY A 52 11.13 -27.88 -6.14
C GLY A 52 10.35 -27.66 -4.84
N TYR A 53 9.08 -27.24 -4.96
CA TYR A 53 8.12 -27.13 -3.86
C TYR A 53 6.86 -27.93 -4.21
N GLU A 54 6.14 -28.38 -3.19
CA GLU A 54 4.87 -29.06 -3.42
C GLU A 54 3.78 -28.03 -3.76
N GLU A 55 2.98 -28.30 -4.79
CA GLU A 55 1.95 -27.35 -5.26
C GLU A 55 0.93 -26.95 -4.19
N ARG A 56 0.73 -27.81 -3.18
CA ARG A 56 -0.14 -27.55 -2.02
C ARG A 56 0.35 -26.39 -1.12
N GLU A 57 1.60 -25.98 -1.28
CA GLU A 57 2.22 -24.90 -0.51
C GLU A 57 2.03 -23.53 -1.17
N PHE A 58 1.41 -23.50 -2.36
CA PHE A 58 1.19 -22.27 -3.10
C PHE A 58 -0.19 -21.65 -2.86
N THR A 59 -0.21 -20.33 -2.68
CA THR A 59 -1.43 -19.52 -2.79
C THR A 59 -1.28 -18.54 -3.94
N TYR A 60 -2.33 -18.39 -4.74
CA TYR A 60 -2.31 -17.53 -5.93
C TYR A 60 -3.22 -16.33 -5.74
N LYS A 61 -2.74 -15.14 -6.07
CA LYS A 61 -3.59 -13.95 -6.16
C LYS A 61 -3.45 -13.28 -7.51
N ARG A 62 -4.57 -12.82 -8.05
CA ARG A 62 -4.61 -11.86 -9.16
C ARG A 62 -4.74 -10.45 -8.58
N LYS A 63 -3.88 -9.54 -9.02
CA LYS A 63 -3.84 -8.13 -8.61
C LYS A 63 -4.20 -7.24 -9.79
N LEU A 64 -5.04 -6.24 -9.56
CA LEU A 64 -5.35 -5.19 -10.54
C LEU A 64 -5.02 -3.83 -9.93
N LYS A 65 -4.03 -3.15 -10.51
CA LYS A 65 -3.61 -1.80 -10.12
C LYS A 65 -3.33 -0.98 -11.38
N ASP A 66 -3.87 0.24 -11.45
CA ASP A 66 -3.66 1.16 -12.59
C ASP A 66 -3.96 0.52 -13.97
N GLY A 67 -4.99 -0.34 -14.03
CA GLY A 67 -5.37 -1.06 -15.26
C GLY A 67 -4.45 -2.21 -15.65
N MET A 68 -3.37 -2.46 -14.90
CA MET A 68 -2.45 -3.57 -15.12
C MET A 68 -2.80 -4.75 -14.22
N THR A 69 -2.82 -5.95 -14.80
CA THR A 69 -3.00 -7.20 -14.06
C THR A 69 -1.65 -7.83 -13.79
N SER A 70 -1.43 -8.28 -12.55
CA SER A 70 -0.28 -9.10 -12.16
C SER A 70 -0.73 -10.27 -11.28
N TYR A 71 0.17 -11.23 -11.07
CA TYR A 71 -0.12 -12.47 -10.36
C TYR A 71 0.91 -12.73 -9.29
N ASP A 72 0.48 -12.82 -8.04
CA ASP A 72 1.32 -13.25 -6.94
C ASP A 72 1.23 -14.76 -6.76
N VAL A 73 2.39 -15.38 -6.60
CA VAL A 73 2.54 -16.78 -6.21
C VAL A 73 3.23 -16.81 -4.86
N TYR A 74 2.46 -17.01 -3.80
CA TYR A 74 2.97 -17.14 -2.44
C TYR A 74 3.49 -18.55 -2.20
N TYR A 75 4.60 -18.69 -1.49
CA TYR A 75 5.16 -19.98 -1.10
C TYR A 75 5.94 -19.87 0.22
N GLU A 76 6.12 -21.02 0.88
CA GLU A 76 6.91 -21.10 2.12
C GLU A 76 8.22 -21.85 1.88
N LYS A 77 9.32 -21.33 2.42
CA LYS A 77 10.63 -21.98 2.37
C LYS A 77 11.38 -21.77 3.67
N GLY A 78 11.71 -22.87 4.35
CA GLY A 78 12.47 -22.84 5.61
C GLY A 78 11.79 -21.98 6.68
N GLY A 79 10.46 -22.04 6.77
CA GLY A 79 9.66 -21.26 7.71
C GLY A 79 9.50 -19.77 7.38
N ASN A 80 9.98 -19.33 6.22
CA ASN A 80 9.80 -17.96 5.74
C ASN A 80 8.77 -17.95 4.60
N GLN A 81 7.97 -16.89 4.54
CA GLN A 81 6.95 -16.69 3.51
C GLN A 81 7.48 -15.75 2.44
N PHE A 82 7.32 -16.16 1.18
CA PHE A 82 7.76 -15.42 0.00
C PHE A 82 6.60 -15.28 -0.98
N SER A 83 6.71 -14.31 -1.88
CA SER A 83 5.86 -14.19 -3.06
C SER A 83 6.71 -13.83 -4.27
N ILE A 84 6.32 -14.31 -5.46
CA ILE A 84 6.83 -13.79 -6.72
C ILE A 84 5.65 -13.18 -7.46
N ASN A 85 5.82 -11.91 -7.86
CA ASN A 85 4.85 -11.19 -8.67
C ASN A 85 5.23 -11.31 -10.15
N TYR A 86 4.32 -11.82 -10.97
CA TYR A 86 4.47 -11.99 -12.40
C TYR A 86 3.53 -11.07 -13.19
N ASP A 87 3.93 -10.65 -14.39
CA ASP A 87 2.96 -10.15 -15.37
C ASP A 87 2.21 -11.30 -16.06
N ALA A 88 1.33 -10.95 -17.02
CA ALA A 88 0.51 -11.94 -17.72
C ALA A 88 1.34 -12.90 -18.59
N GLU A 89 2.53 -12.46 -19.01
CA GLU A 89 3.48 -13.21 -19.83
C GLU A 89 4.45 -14.06 -18.99
N GLY A 90 4.27 -14.11 -17.67
CA GLY A 90 5.12 -14.91 -16.78
C GLY A 90 6.49 -14.28 -16.49
N LYS A 91 6.68 -12.99 -16.79
CA LYS A 91 7.91 -12.30 -16.41
C LYS A 91 7.83 -11.84 -14.96
N VAL A 92 8.91 -12.08 -14.22
CA VAL A 92 9.04 -11.61 -12.83
C VAL A 92 9.08 -10.07 -12.81
N LEU A 93 8.12 -9.48 -12.11
CA LEU A 93 8.05 -8.05 -11.82
C LEU A 93 8.73 -7.71 -10.50
N ALA A 94 8.56 -8.57 -9.50
CA ALA A 94 9.18 -8.42 -8.18
C ALA A 94 9.18 -9.75 -7.40
N GLU A 95 10.03 -9.81 -6.39
CA GLU A 95 9.98 -10.84 -5.35
C GLU A 95 9.71 -10.17 -4.01
N GLU A 96 8.95 -10.83 -3.14
CA GLU A 96 8.58 -10.32 -1.83
C GLU A 96 8.92 -11.34 -0.76
N LYS A 97 9.31 -10.85 0.42
CA LYS A 97 9.60 -11.68 1.58
C LYS A 97 8.93 -11.09 2.80
N ARG A 98 8.11 -11.87 3.48
CA ARG A 98 7.51 -11.46 4.75
C ARG A 98 8.57 -11.36 5.83
N ILE A 99 8.59 -10.24 6.53
CA ILE A 99 9.48 -10.02 7.67
C ILE A 99 8.70 -9.58 8.91
N LYS A 100 9.36 -9.67 10.07
CA LYS A 100 8.84 -9.06 11.29
C LYS A 100 9.11 -7.56 11.26
N LEU A 101 8.20 -6.74 11.79
CA LEU A 101 8.42 -5.30 11.97
C LEU A 101 9.72 -4.99 12.74
N SER A 102 10.09 -5.85 13.69
CA SER A 102 11.33 -5.75 14.47
C SER A 102 12.61 -5.96 13.65
N ALA A 103 12.52 -6.56 12.46
CA ALA A 103 13.66 -6.75 11.56
C ALA A 103 14.05 -5.45 10.83
N ILE A 104 13.15 -4.48 10.74
CA ILE A 104 13.47 -3.15 10.20
C ILE A 104 14.43 -2.44 11.16
N PRO A 105 15.55 -1.83 10.68
CA PRO A 105 16.46 -1.05 11.51
C PRO A 105 15.71 0.01 12.33
N HIS A 106 16.07 0.16 13.60
CA HIS A 106 15.31 0.96 14.57
C HIS A 106 15.10 2.42 14.11
N ASN A 107 16.16 3.05 13.58
CA ASN A 107 16.10 4.42 13.05
C ASN A 107 15.13 4.57 11.86
N ILE A 108 15.01 3.54 11.02
CA ILE A 108 14.08 3.52 9.88
C ILE A 108 12.66 3.28 10.37
N ARG A 109 12.47 2.33 11.30
CA ARG A 109 11.18 2.04 11.90
C ARG A 109 10.56 3.28 12.56
N VAL A 110 11.33 4.06 13.32
CA VAL A 110 10.83 5.30 13.97
C VAL A 110 10.36 6.34 12.94
N LYS A 111 11.07 6.49 11.81
CA LYS A 111 10.66 7.40 10.73
C LYS A 111 9.33 6.96 10.11
N ILE A 112 9.21 5.68 9.81
CA ILE A 112 8.00 5.07 9.27
C ILE A 112 6.83 5.27 10.23
N GLU A 113 7.01 4.93 11.52
CA GLU A 113 5.97 5.08 12.55
C GLU A 113 5.50 6.53 12.68
N LYS A 114 6.41 7.50 12.58
CA LYS A 114 6.08 8.93 12.56
C LYS A 114 5.23 9.30 11.36
N ILE A 115 5.60 8.85 10.16
CA ILE A 115 4.83 9.11 8.93
C ILE A 115 3.45 8.49 9.03
N LEU A 116 3.37 7.20 9.39
CA LEU A 116 2.10 6.49 9.50
C LEU A 116 1.18 7.14 10.54
N SER A 117 1.70 7.56 11.69
CA SER A 117 0.90 8.22 12.74
C SER A 117 0.36 9.59 12.33
N VAL A 118 1.07 10.31 11.44
CA VAL A 118 0.61 11.61 10.91
C VAL A 118 -0.55 11.43 9.93
N HIS A 119 -0.48 10.40 9.07
CA HIS A 119 -1.50 10.15 8.04
C HIS A 119 -2.68 9.28 8.53
N TYR A 120 -2.41 8.36 9.45
CA TYR A 120 -3.31 7.32 9.92
C TYR A 120 -3.15 7.12 11.43
N PRO A 121 -3.60 8.06 12.26
CA PRO A 121 -3.46 7.94 13.71
C PRO A 121 -4.14 6.66 14.22
N ASN A 122 -3.46 5.93 15.13
CA ASN A 122 -3.95 4.64 15.66
C ASN A 122 -4.07 3.50 14.63
N TYR A 123 -3.34 3.57 13.51
CA TYR A 123 -3.19 2.45 12.57
C TYR A 123 -2.74 1.16 13.28
N LYS A 124 -3.13 0.01 12.72
CA LYS A 124 -2.71 -1.30 13.22
C LYS A 124 -1.93 -2.04 12.14
N VAL A 125 -0.63 -2.20 12.33
CA VAL A 125 0.21 -3.00 11.42
C VAL A 125 -0.27 -4.46 11.42
N LEU A 126 -0.47 -4.99 10.22
CA LEU A 126 -0.88 -6.37 10.00
C LEU A 126 0.27 -7.21 9.42
N MET A 127 1.05 -6.62 8.52
CA MET A 127 2.10 -7.31 7.79
C MET A 127 3.20 -6.36 7.34
N VAL A 128 4.41 -6.89 7.22
CA VAL A 128 5.57 -6.19 6.65
C VAL A 128 6.23 -7.13 5.66
N GLU A 129 6.58 -6.61 4.49
CA GLU A 129 7.31 -7.35 3.45
C GLU A 129 8.48 -6.52 2.92
N GLU A 130 9.59 -7.20 2.64
CA GLU A 130 10.65 -6.68 1.78
C GLU A 130 10.23 -6.91 0.33
N LEU A 131 10.25 -5.88 -0.50
CA LEU A 131 9.95 -5.93 -1.94
C LEU A 131 11.25 -5.71 -2.72
N TYR A 132 11.64 -6.70 -3.51
CA TYR A 132 12.83 -6.67 -4.37
C TYR A 132 12.41 -6.43 -5.82
N LYS A 133 12.78 -5.28 -6.40
CA LYS A 133 12.40 -4.90 -7.76
C LYS A 133 13.51 -4.15 -8.47
N LYS A 134 14.01 -4.68 -9.60
CA LYS A 134 14.98 -4.00 -10.50
C LYS A 134 16.17 -3.33 -9.77
N ASN A 135 16.72 -4.01 -8.76
CA ASN A 135 17.83 -3.57 -7.88
C ASN A 135 17.45 -2.60 -6.74
N GLU A 136 16.18 -2.30 -6.53
CA GLU A 136 15.71 -1.60 -5.34
C GLU A 136 15.13 -2.58 -4.33
N MET A 137 15.40 -2.36 -3.04
CA MET A 137 14.71 -2.98 -1.93
C MET A 137 13.79 -1.95 -1.27
N LEU A 138 12.50 -2.23 -1.27
CA LEU A 138 11.46 -1.42 -0.63
C LEU A 138 10.86 -2.18 0.55
N LEU A 139 10.17 -1.45 1.41
CA LEU A 139 9.37 -2.01 2.50
C LEU A 139 7.89 -1.77 2.20
N LYS A 140 7.11 -2.84 2.17
CA LYS A 140 5.65 -2.77 2.17
C LYS A 140 5.15 -2.96 3.59
N ILE A 141 4.31 -2.04 4.05
CA ILE A 141 3.67 -2.13 5.36
C ILE A 141 2.18 -2.12 5.14
N PHE A 142 1.56 -3.26 5.44
CA PHE A 142 0.11 -3.41 5.40
C PHE A 142 -0.44 -3.11 6.79
N PHE A 143 -1.42 -2.21 6.85
CA PHE A 143 -2.09 -1.85 8.10
C PHE A 143 -3.58 -1.61 7.88
N SER A 144 -4.37 -1.83 8.93
CA SER A 144 -5.77 -1.45 8.94
C SER A 144 -5.97 -0.07 9.56
N HIS A 145 -6.92 0.69 9.03
CA HIS A 145 -7.38 1.94 9.61
C HIS A 145 -8.88 2.15 9.30
N PRO A 146 -9.72 2.56 10.27
CA PRO A 146 -11.16 2.69 10.08
C PRO A 146 -11.54 3.73 9.01
N GLU A 147 -10.74 4.77 8.84
CA GLU A 147 -10.97 5.83 7.84
C GLU A 147 -10.36 5.53 6.47
N ALA A 148 -9.60 4.42 6.34
CA ALA A 148 -9.09 4.03 5.03
C ALA A 148 -10.25 3.54 4.14
N ARG A 149 -10.23 3.90 2.85
CA ARG A 149 -11.32 3.64 1.89
C ARG A 149 -11.75 2.18 1.82
N THR A 150 -10.82 1.26 2.06
CA THR A 150 -11.04 -0.19 2.02
C THR A 150 -10.84 -0.86 3.38
N GLY A 151 -10.55 -0.09 4.42
CA GLY A 151 -10.14 -0.59 5.74
C GLY A 151 -8.72 -1.15 5.78
N LEU A 152 -8.06 -1.37 4.63
CA LEU A 152 -6.70 -1.91 4.50
C LEU A 152 -5.86 -1.00 3.60
N VAL A 153 -4.64 -0.70 4.04
CA VAL A 153 -3.69 0.16 3.32
C VAL A 153 -2.34 -0.55 3.23
N GLU A 154 -1.74 -0.51 2.05
CA GLU A 154 -0.32 -0.78 1.84
C GLU A 154 0.41 0.57 1.77
N ALA A 155 1.44 0.75 2.60
CA ALA A 155 2.40 1.84 2.47
C ALA A 155 3.74 1.32 2.01
N ILE A 156 4.28 1.93 0.96
CA ILE A 156 5.57 1.57 0.37
C ILE A 156 6.62 2.58 0.82
N PHE A 157 7.71 2.11 1.40
CA PHE A 157 8.84 2.92 1.83
C PHE A 157 10.14 2.47 1.18
N GLU A 158 11.07 3.39 1.00
CA GLU A 158 12.48 3.06 0.75
C GLU A 158 13.08 2.38 1.98
N SER A 159 13.68 1.21 1.81
CA SER A 159 14.21 0.42 2.93
C SER A 159 15.38 1.09 3.66
N GLU A 160 16.23 1.81 2.94
CA GLU A 160 17.44 2.44 3.49
C GLU A 160 17.16 3.78 4.17
N THR A 161 16.21 4.56 3.66
CA THR A 161 15.98 5.94 4.10
C THR A 161 14.75 6.08 4.99
N GLY A 162 13.78 5.17 4.85
CA GLY A 162 12.45 5.24 5.44
C GLY A 162 11.55 6.27 4.77
N MET A 163 11.90 6.75 3.57
CA MET A 163 11.08 7.69 2.82
C MET A 163 9.85 7.00 2.24
N LEU A 164 8.68 7.61 2.47
CA LEU A 164 7.42 7.14 1.90
C LEU A 164 7.41 7.36 0.38
N ARG A 165 7.05 6.33 -0.36
CA ARG A 165 6.86 6.35 -1.82
C ARG A 165 5.40 6.47 -2.19
N GLU A 166 4.55 5.66 -1.58
CA GLU A 166 3.13 5.59 -1.95
C GLU A 166 2.29 5.00 -0.81
N PHE A 167 1.05 5.44 -0.72
CA PHE A 167 -0.02 4.72 -0.02
C PHE A 167 -0.99 4.15 -1.06
N ILE A 168 -1.48 2.94 -0.82
CA ILE A 168 -2.41 2.22 -1.71
C ILE A 168 -3.51 1.62 -0.84
N ASN A 169 -4.77 1.86 -1.20
CA ASN A 169 -5.90 1.15 -0.61
C ASN A 169 -5.96 -0.28 -1.18
N ILE A 170 -6.09 -1.29 -0.34
CA ILE A 170 -6.17 -2.69 -0.78
C ILE A 170 -7.61 -3.19 -0.65
N ARG A 171 -8.24 -3.46 -1.78
CA ARG A 171 -9.56 -4.11 -1.81
C ARG A 171 -9.38 -5.60 -2.06
N MET A 172 -9.53 -6.40 -1.01
CA MET A 172 -9.69 -7.85 -1.18
C MET A 172 -11.06 -8.14 -1.77
N LYS A 173 -11.12 -8.81 -2.93
CA LYS A 173 -12.37 -9.45 -3.37
C LYS A 173 -12.63 -10.64 -2.48
N SER A 174 -13.81 -10.69 -1.87
CA SER A 174 -14.26 -11.88 -1.16
C SER A 174 -14.27 -13.05 -2.13
N ILE A 175 -13.80 -14.22 -1.66
CA ILE A 175 -14.04 -15.48 -2.34
C ILE A 175 -15.56 -15.63 -2.38
N THR A 176 -16.20 -15.32 -3.52
CA THR A 176 -17.50 -15.89 -3.82
C THR A 176 -17.27 -17.38 -3.73
N THR A 177 -17.88 -18.02 -2.73
CA THR A 177 -17.84 -19.46 -2.48
C THR A 177 -17.88 -20.15 -3.84
N PHE A 178 -16.76 -20.76 -4.23
CA PHE A 178 -16.64 -21.42 -5.51
C PHE A 178 -17.59 -22.61 -5.48
N ASN A 179 -18.82 -22.43 -5.98
CA ASN A 179 -19.75 -23.52 -6.24
C ASN A 179 -19.16 -24.47 -7.29
#